data_AF-A0A8W8NX87-F1
#
_entry.id   AF-A0A8W8NX87-F1
#
_cell.length_a   1.000
_cell.length_b   1.000
_cell.length_c   1.000
_cell.angle_alpha   90.00
_cell.angle_beta   90.00
_cell.angle_gamma   90.00
#
_symmetry.space_group_name_H-M   'P 1'
#
loop_
_entity.id
_entity.type
_entity.pdbx_description
1 polymer ?
#
loop_
_entity_poly.entity_id
_entity_poly.type
_entity_poly.pdbx_seq_one_letter_code
_entity_poly.pdbx_strand_id
1 'polypeptide(L)'
;MKRQTWLILCTYFLDVLHCYENIAIKKPAYQQNPYFPDNDTFAARCPTTGFYGSNCSNPCPDINCRYCHLEAGYCQGYCEKTFFGKNCSQKCNLRCLNQDCHHETGECVDKQKHNNLPTIIVLLGSIVAVAVLLITILFRRTRRKTLKLRTTTNKDDYEAQTSIQYH
;
A
#
# COMPACT_ATOMS: atom_id res chain seq x y z
N MET A 1 -37.12 3.60 -16.66
CA MET A 1 -35.75 3.01 -16.61
C MET A 1 -34.61 4.02 -16.39
N LYS A 2 -34.82 5.34 -16.32
CA LYS A 2 -33.72 6.32 -16.16
C LYS A 2 -33.34 6.62 -14.68
N ARG A 3 -34.30 6.54 -13.74
CA ARG A 3 -34.11 6.94 -12.33
C ARG A 3 -33.26 5.96 -11.49
N GLN A 4 -33.31 4.66 -11.80
CA GLN A 4 -32.47 3.66 -11.11
C GLN A 4 -30.99 3.74 -11.53
N THR A 5 -30.70 4.13 -12.76
CA THR A 5 -29.31 4.27 -13.24
C THR A 5 -28.59 5.42 -12.54
N TRP A 6 -29.30 6.51 -12.24
CA TRP A 6 -28.76 7.65 -11.49
C TRP A 6 -28.42 7.30 -10.04
N LEU A 7 -29.26 6.48 -9.38
CA LEU A 7 -28.99 6.04 -8.00
C LEU A 7 -27.72 5.17 -7.94
N ILE A 8 -27.52 4.28 -8.91
CA ILE A 8 -26.34 3.41 -8.97
C ILE A 8 -25.06 4.22 -9.24
N LEU A 9 -25.14 5.26 -10.08
CA LEU A 9 -24.01 6.15 -10.33
C LEU A 9 -23.68 7.00 -9.10
N CYS A 10 -24.69 7.49 -8.36
CA CYS A 10 -24.49 8.20 -7.11
C CYS A 10 -23.87 7.34 -6.02
N THR A 11 -24.31 6.08 -5.85
CA THR A 11 -23.69 5.18 -4.86
C THR A 11 -22.23 4.90 -5.21
N TYR A 12 -21.92 4.65 -6.49
CA TYR A 12 -20.55 4.39 -6.93
C TYR A 12 -19.62 5.61 -6.76
N PHE A 13 -20.13 6.81 -6.99
CA PHE A 13 -19.38 8.04 -6.79
C PHE A 13 -19.12 8.33 -5.30
N LEU A 14 -20.10 8.05 -4.43
CA LEU A 14 -19.94 8.18 -2.98
C LEU A 14 -18.92 7.17 -2.42
N ASP A 15 -18.92 5.93 -2.91
CA ASP A 15 -17.94 4.91 -2.49
C ASP A 15 -16.50 5.29 -2.88
N VAL A 16 -16.31 5.84 -4.09
CA VAL A 16 -15.00 6.34 -4.56
C VAL A 16 -14.52 7.52 -3.72
N LEU A 17 -15.41 8.45 -3.36
CA LEU A 17 -15.08 9.59 -2.48
C LEU A 17 -14.72 9.13 -1.05
N HIS A 18 -15.46 8.18 -0.47
CA HIS A 18 -15.14 7.62 0.85
C HIS A 18 -13.79 6.86 0.88
N CYS A 19 -13.37 6.29 -0.25
CA CYS A 19 -12.04 5.70 -0.38
C CYS A 19 -10.93 6.76 -0.59
N TYR A 20 -11.26 7.89 -1.22
CA TYR A 20 -10.32 8.97 -1.51
C TYR A 20 -9.91 9.76 -0.25
N GLU A 21 -10.83 9.95 0.71
CA GLU A 21 -10.57 10.72 1.94
C GLU A 21 -9.52 10.09 2.89
N ASN A 22 -9.08 8.85 2.66
CA ASN A 22 -8.22 8.13 3.60
C ASN A 22 -6.76 7.95 3.17
N ILE A 23 -6.31 8.51 2.04
CA ILE A 23 -4.90 8.44 1.63
C ILE A 23 -4.15 9.76 1.87
N ALA A 24 -4.82 10.92 1.74
CA ALA A 24 -4.15 12.22 1.82
C ALA A 24 -4.04 12.80 3.24
N ILE A 25 -4.87 12.38 4.20
CA ILE A 25 -4.96 13.03 5.52
C ILE A 25 -4.18 12.28 6.62
N LYS A 26 -3.87 10.99 6.43
CA LYS A 26 -3.15 10.16 7.43
C LYS A 26 -1.69 9.85 7.12
N LYS A 27 -1.16 10.31 5.99
CA LYS A 27 0.26 10.20 5.71
C LYS A 27 0.82 11.61 5.67
N PRO A 28 1.58 12.08 6.70
CA PRO A 28 2.44 13.22 6.46
C PRO A 28 3.24 12.91 5.20
N ALA A 29 3.37 13.89 4.29
CA ALA A 29 4.21 13.74 3.12
C ALA A 29 5.59 13.31 3.63
N TYR A 30 5.96 12.06 3.38
CA TYR A 30 7.30 11.61 3.73
C TYR A 30 8.23 12.41 2.80
N GLN A 31 8.96 13.35 3.38
CA GLN A 31 10.00 14.04 2.66
C GLN A 31 11.19 13.09 2.69
N GLN A 32 11.57 12.55 1.53
CA GLN A 32 12.71 11.63 1.42
C GLN A 32 14.02 12.27 1.93
N ASN A 33 14.05 13.61 2.02
CA ASN A 33 15.06 14.42 2.70
C ASN A 33 14.38 15.52 3.54
N PRO A 34 14.13 15.32 4.84
CA PRO A 34 13.69 16.40 5.73
C PRO A 34 14.74 17.52 5.73
N TYR A 35 14.32 18.74 5.45
CA TYR A 35 15.18 19.91 5.65
C TYR A 35 15.22 20.19 7.15
N PHE A 36 16.35 19.90 7.79
CA PHE A 36 16.60 20.28 9.16
C PHE A 36 17.04 21.75 9.13
N PRO A 37 16.28 22.67 9.73
CA PRO A 37 16.73 24.05 9.86
C PRO A 37 17.95 24.02 10.77
N ASP A 38 19.10 24.37 10.21
CA ASP A 38 20.35 24.54 10.93
C ASP A 38 20.16 25.71 11.91
N ASN A 39 19.67 25.39 13.11
CA ASN A 39 19.65 26.30 14.24
C ASN A 39 21.01 26.19 14.93
N ASP A 40 21.99 26.96 14.45
CA ASP A 40 23.13 27.62 15.10
C ASP A 40 23.75 27.05 16.40
N THR A 41 23.62 25.76 16.65
CA THR A 41 24.44 24.98 17.58
C THR A 41 24.95 23.80 16.78
N PHE A 42 26.04 24.06 16.06
CA PHE A 42 26.83 23.14 15.26
C PHE A 42 27.07 21.83 16.02
N ALA A 43 26.18 20.85 15.87
CA ALA A 43 26.53 19.46 16.02
C ALA A 43 27.42 19.13 14.82
N ALA A 44 28.69 19.54 14.90
CA ALA A 44 29.71 19.34 13.89
C ALA A 44 29.73 17.86 13.50
N ARG A 45 29.04 17.46 12.44
CA ARG A 45 29.33 16.13 11.90
C ARG A 45 30.67 16.27 11.19
N CYS A 46 31.65 15.48 11.59
CA CYS A 46 32.95 15.48 10.94
C CYS A 46 32.78 15.19 9.45
N PRO A 47 33.46 15.95 8.56
CA PRO A 47 33.35 15.77 7.12
C PRO A 47 33.83 14.37 6.67
N THR A 48 34.73 13.77 7.46
CA THR A 48 35.21 12.39 7.31
C THR A 48 34.53 11.47 8.33
N THR A 49 34.06 10.31 7.86
CA THR A 49 33.57 9.23 8.74
C THR A 49 34.71 8.64 9.55
N GLY A 50 34.41 8.13 10.75
CA GLY A 50 35.41 7.47 11.59
C GLY A 50 36.27 8.42 12.44
N PHE A 51 35.93 9.71 12.53
CA PHE A 51 36.60 10.69 13.38
C PHE A 51 35.61 11.51 14.22
N TYR A 52 36.05 11.99 15.38
CA TYR A 52 35.32 12.85 16.31
C TYR A 52 36.22 13.94 16.93
N GLY A 53 35.63 14.77 17.78
CA GLY A 53 36.26 15.92 18.43
C GLY A 53 35.99 17.23 17.69
N SER A 54 36.23 18.35 18.37
CA SER A 54 36.02 19.72 17.85
C SER A 54 36.75 20.00 16.53
N ASN A 55 37.86 19.29 16.28
CA ASN A 55 38.67 19.39 15.07
C ASN A 55 38.70 18.10 14.24
N CYS A 56 37.83 17.12 14.52
CA CYS A 56 37.76 15.87 13.75
C CYS A 56 39.10 15.12 13.62
N SER A 57 39.96 15.24 14.63
CA SER A 57 41.31 14.67 14.62
C SER A 57 41.42 13.35 15.40
N ASN A 58 40.40 13.03 16.22
CA ASN A 58 40.39 11.83 17.03
C ASN A 58 39.71 10.71 16.26
N PRO A 59 40.37 9.58 15.97
CA PRO A 59 39.70 8.45 15.33
C PRO A 59 38.65 7.85 16.28
N CYS A 60 37.53 7.38 15.74
CA CYS A 60 36.53 6.66 16.52
C CYS A 60 37.20 5.46 17.23
N PRO A 61 36.81 5.15 18.47
CA PRO A 61 37.45 4.10 19.27
C PRO A 61 37.24 2.69 18.72
N ASP A 62 36.24 2.47 17.87
CA ASP A 62 36.03 1.21 17.15
C ASP A 62 36.10 1.44 15.64
N ILE A 63 36.88 0.61 14.95
CA ILE A 63 37.08 0.68 13.48
C ILE A 63 35.82 0.31 12.70
N ASN A 64 34.93 -0.51 13.29
CA ASN A 64 33.69 -0.95 12.67
C ASN A 64 32.55 0.07 12.85
N CYS A 65 32.88 1.22 13.41
CA CYS A 65 31.98 2.32 13.70
C CYS A 65 32.01 3.35 12.57
N ARG A 66 30.89 3.51 11.85
CA ARG A 66 30.83 4.51 10.77
C ARG A 66 30.69 5.93 11.30
N TYR A 67 29.94 6.10 12.39
CA TYR A 67 29.68 7.39 13.03
C TYR A 67 29.77 7.26 14.56
N CYS A 68 30.67 8.03 15.17
CA CYS A 68 30.76 8.16 16.62
C CYS A 68 30.29 9.55 17.10
N HIS A 69 29.91 9.62 18.37
CA HIS A 69 29.45 10.83 19.04
C HIS A 69 30.55 11.89 19.03
N LEU A 70 30.22 13.11 18.62
CA LEU A 70 31.19 14.16 18.33
C LEU A 70 32.11 14.49 19.52
N GLU A 71 31.58 14.49 20.73
CA GLU A 71 32.35 14.87 21.94
C GLU A 71 32.86 13.65 22.71
N ALA A 72 32.06 12.59 22.76
CA ALA A 72 32.25 11.48 23.68
C ALA A 72 32.85 10.23 23.00
N GLY A 73 32.90 10.21 21.66
CA GLY A 73 33.52 9.14 20.88
C GLY A 73 32.78 7.80 20.89
N TYR A 74 31.66 7.63 21.61
CA TYR A 74 30.89 6.38 21.55
C TYR A 74 30.15 6.24 20.22
N CYS A 75 29.98 5.02 19.72
CA CYS A 75 29.26 4.81 18.46
C CYS A 75 27.78 5.14 18.59
N GLN A 76 27.31 6.09 17.78
CA GLN A 76 25.90 6.49 17.78
C GLN A 76 25.18 5.76 16.66
N GLY A 77 24.75 4.54 16.98
CA GLY A 77 23.84 3.75 16.15
C GLY A 77 24.52 2.97 15.03
N TYR A 78 25.07 3.61 14.00
CA TYR A 78 25.33 2.89 12.75
C TYR A 78 26.64 2.08 12.75
N CYS A 79 26.52 0.77 13.00
CA CYS A 79 27.59 -0.20 12.79
C CYS A 79 27.72 -0.60 11.32
N GLU A 80 28.89 -1.10 10.94
CA GLU A 80 29.00 -1.85 9.69
C GLU A 80 28.03 -3.03 9.68
N LYS A 81 27.52 -3.41 8.50
CA LYS A 81 26.43 -4.40 8.34
C LYS A 81 26.66 -5.71 9.09
N THR A 82 27.92 -6.10 9.23
CA THR A 82 28.39 -7.34 9.85
C THR A 82 28.62 -7.24 11.35
N PHE A 83 28.37 -6.07 11.96
CA PHE A 83 28.63 -5.80 13.37
C PHE A 83 27.44 -5.15 14.09
N PHE A 84 27.36 -5.37 15.40
CA PHE A 84 26.32 -4.83 16.27
C PHE A 84 26.80 -4.67 17.72
N GLY A 85 25.91 -4.14 18.55
CA GLY A 85 26.11 -3.95 19.98
C GLY A 85 26.81 -2.65 20.33
N LYS A 86 27.14 -2.47 21.61
CA LYS A 86 27.85 -1.27 22.08
C LYS A 86 29.20 -1.16 21.37
N ASN A 87 29.45 -0.01 20.74
CA ASN A 87 30.63 0.26 19.91
C ASN A 87 30.83 -0.67 18.72
N CYS A 88 29.84 -1.45 18.28
CA CYS A 88 29.98 -2.34 17.12
C CYS A 88 31.03 -3.45 17.31
N SER A 89 31.31 -3.84 18.55
CA SER A 89 32.35 -4.84 18.85
C SER A 89 31.89 -6.29 18.68
N GLN A 90 30.60 -6.53 18.42
CA GLN A 90 30.04 -7.89 18.22
C GLN A 90 29.77 -8.16 16.76
N LYS A 91 30.06 -9.37 16.27
CA LYS A 91 29.78 -9.77 14.88
C LYS A 91 28.37 -10.35 14.74
N CYS A 92 27.66 -9.96 13.68
CA CYS A 92 26.39 -10.54 13.30
C CYS A 92 26.49 -12.07 13.15
N ASN A 93 25.38 -12.76 13.41
CA ASN A 93 25.30 -14.20 13.24
C ASN A 93 25.54 -14.57 11.76
N LEU A 94 26.39 -15.58 11.51
CA LEU A 94 26.64 -16.10 10.16
C LEU A 94 25.39 -16.63 9.45
N ARG A 95 24.33 -16.93 10.22
CA ARG A 95 23.03 -17.35 9.70
C ARG A 95 22.18 -16.19 9.16
N CYS A 96 22.55 -14.93 9.44
CA CYS A 96 21.82 -13.78 8.91
C CYS A 96 22.04 -13.67 7.39
N LEU A 97 20.97 -13.32 6.67
CA LEU A 97 21.06 -13.07 5.23
C LEU A 97 22.06 -11.94 4.97
N ASN A 98 23.08 -12.22 4.15
CA ASN A 98 24.19 -11.29 3.87
C ASN A 98 24.94 -10.80 5.12
N GLN A 99 24.88 -11.53 6.23
CA GLN A 99 25.42 -11.12 7.54
C GLN A 99 24.88 -9.75 8.01
N ASP A 100 23.67 -9.39 7.59
CA ASP A 100 23.02 -8.12 7.93
C ASP A 100 22.18 -8.30 9.21
N CYS A 101 22.53 -7.60 10.28
CA CYS A 101 21.82 -7.64 11.54
C CYS A 101 21.57 -6.24 12.12
N HIS A 102 20.59 -6.14 13.01
CA HIS A 102 20.23 -4.90 13.66
C HIS A 102 21.39 -4.41 14.54
N HIS A 103 21.82 -3.16 14.34
CA HIS A 103 23.06 -2.64 14.92
C HIS A 103 23.08 -2.60 16.46
N GLU A 104 21.92 -2.61 17.15
CA GLU A 104 21.86 -2.67 18.62
C GLU A 104 21.62 -4.09 19.16
N THR A 105 20.68 -4.83 18.59
CA THR A 105 20.20 -6.11 19.13
C THR A 105 20.92 -7.32 18.55
N GLY A 106 21.51 -7.19 17.36
CA GLY A 106 22.14 -8.29 16.62
C GLY A 106 21.18 -9.25 15.94
N GLU A 107 19.87 -8.94 15.96
CA GLU A 107 18.86 -9.75 15.29
C GLU A 107 18.98 -9.63 13.77
N CYS A 108 18.85 -10.74 13.05
CA CYS A 108 18.99 -10.73 11.60
C CYS A 108 17.91 -9.86 10.96
N VAL A 109 18.31 -9.01 10.00
CA VAL A 109 17.36 -8.22 9.24
C VAL A 109 16.75 -9.11 8.16
N ASP A 110 15.75 -9.91 8.55
CA ASP A 110 14.93 -10.62 7.59
C ASP A 110 14.12 -9.59 6.81
N LYS A 111 14.57 -9.33 5.57
CA LYS A 111 13.73 -8.68 4.58
C LYS A 111 12.59 -9.65 4.29
N GLN A 112 11.52 -9.61 5.07
CA GLN A 112 10.28 -10.28 4.73
C GLN A 112 9.78 -9.68 3.41
N LYS A 113 10.20 -10.31 2.31
CA LYS A 113 9.71 -10.05 0.98
C LYS A 113 8.38 -10.77 0.84
N HIS A 114 7.30 -10.02 1.02
CA HIS A 114 6.03 -10.08 0.28
C HIS A 114 4.85 -9.71 1.17
N ASN A 115 4.60 -8.41 1.30
CA ASN A 115 3.22 -7.96 1.41
C ASN A 115 2.64 -7.92 -0.01
N ASN A 116 2.35 -9.10 -0.58
CA ASN A 116 1.38 -9.27 -1.67
C ASN A 116 -0.07 -9.14 -1.17
N LEU A 117 -0.25 -8.67 0.06
CA LEU A 117 -1.55 -8.38 0.62
C LEU A 117 -2.37 -7.36 -0.22
N PRO A 118 -1.80 -6.30 -0.84
CA PRO A 118 -2.60 -5.41 -1.67
C PRO A 118 -2.92 -6.00 -3.04
N THR A 119 -2.14 -6.95 -3.58
CA THR A 119 -2.44 -7.55 -4.89
C THR A 119 -3.56 -8.59 -4.81
N ILE A 120 -3.62 -9.38 -3.73
CA ILE A 120 -4.70 -10.37 -3.54
C ILE A 120 -6.07 -9.69 -3.38
N ILE A 121 -6.13 -8.57 -2.65
CA ILE A 121 -7.38 -7.82 -2.43
C ILE A 121 -7.92 -7.23 -3.74
N VAL A 122 -7.03 -6.69 -4.58
CA VAL A 122 -7.42 -6.12 -5.90
C VAL A 122 -7.92 -7.20 -6.86
N LEU A 123 -7.30 -8.38 -6.87
CA LEU A 123 -7.73 -9.49 -7.72
C LEU A 123 -9.11 -10.03 -7.31
N LEU A 124 -9.35 -10.24 -6.02
CA LEU A 124 -10.64 -10.72 -5.51
C LEU A 124 -11.78 -9.73 -5.79
N GLY A 125 -11.54 -8.42 -5.63
CA GLY A 125 -12.54 -7.39 -5.93
C GLY A 125 -12.97 -7.38 -7.41
N SER A 126 -12.02 -7.56 -8.33
CA SER A 126 -12.30 -7.56 -9.77
C SER A 126 -13.16 -8.75 -10.22
N ILE A 127 -12.93 -9.95 -9.65
CA ILE A 127 -13.68 -11.17 -9.99
C ILE A 127 -15.14 -11.03 -9.57
N VAL A 128 -15.41 -10.51 -8.36
CA VAL A 128 -16.77 -10.31 -7.85
C VAL A 128 -17.52 -9.29 -8.71
N ALA A 129 -16.87 -8.19 -9.10
CA ALA A 129 -17.49 -7.18 -9.97
C ALA A 129 -17.88 -7.74 -11.34
N VAL A 130 -17.00 -8.53 -11.97
CA VAL A 130 -17.29 -9.19 -13.25
C VAL A 130 -18.44 -10.19 -13.11
N ALA A 131 -18.45 -11.00 -12.05
CA ALA A 131 -19.52 -11.95 -11.80
C ALA A 131 -20.89 -11.26 -11.64
N VAL A 132 -20.95 -10.16 -10.87
CA VAL A 132 -22.19 -9.37 -10.69
C VAL A 132 -22.65 -8.75 -12.01
N LEU A 133 -21.73 -8.24 -12.84
CA LEU A 133 -22.05 -7.71 -14.18
C LEU A 133 -22.62 -8.80 -15.10
N LEU A 134 -22.01 -9.99 -15.11
CA LEU A 134 -22.51 -11.12 -15.91
C LEU A 134 -23.90 -11.55 -15.44
N ILE A 135 -24.11 -11.70 -14.13
CA ILE A 135 -25.41 -12.06 -13.56
C ILE A 135 -26.48 -11.02 -13.91
N THR A 136 -26.17 -9.72 -13.80
CA THR A 136 -27.13 -8.67 -14.19
C THR A 136 -27.42 -8.65 -15.69
N ILE A 137 -26.43 -8.90 -16.55
CA ILE A 137 -26.63 -9.03 -18.00
C ILE A 137 -27.53 -10.24 -18.31
N LEU A 138 -27.27 -11.40 -17.68
CA LEU A 138 -28.08 -12.61 -17.84
C LEU A 138 -29.51 -12.37 -17.38
N PHE A 139 -29.71 -11.79 -16.19
CA PHE A 139 -31.02 -11.45 -15.66
C PHE A 139 -31.79 -10.50 -16.60
N ARG A 140 -31.12 -9.47 -17.14
CA ARG A 140 -31.72 -8.56 -18.13
C ARG A 140 -32.08 -9.28 -19.43
N ARG A 141 -31.24 -10.19 -19.92
CA ARG A 141 -31.52 -10.99 -21.12
C ARG A 141 -32.73 -11.91 -20.91
N THR A 142 -32.79 -12.61 -19.78
CA THR A 142 -33.92 -13.48 -19.42
C THR A 142 -35.21 -12.67 -19.31
N ARG A 143 -35.18 -11.51 -18.62
CA ARG A 143 -36.34 -10.61 -18.55
C ARG A 143 -36.81 -10.10 -19.91
N ARG A 144 -35.90 -9.79 -20.84
CA ARG A 144 -36.27 -9.36 -22.20
C ARG A 144 -36.95 -10.49 -22.98
N LYS A 145 -36.51 -11.73 -22.81
CA LYS A 145 -37.13 -12.90 -23.44
C LYS A 145 -38.54 -13.15 -22.90
N THR A 146 -38.72 -13.12 -21.57
CA THR A 146 -40.05 -13.31 -20.96
C THR A 146 -41.00 -12.17 -21.29
N LEU A 147 -40.53 -10.93 -21.39
CA LEU A 147 -41.35 -9.80 -21.82
C LEU A 147 -41.82 -9.93 -23.28
N LYS A 148 -40.91 -10.30 -24.20
CA LYS A 148 -41.27 -10.51 -25.61
C LYS A 148 -42.30 -11.63 -25.80
N LEU A 149 -42.11 -12.76 -25.10
CA LEU A 149 -43.04 -13.89 -25.19
C LEU A 149 -44.44 -13.51 -24.66
N ARG A 150 -44.50 -12.72 -23.57
CA ARG A 150 -45.77 -12.21 -23.03
C ARG A 150 -46.47 -11.25 -23.99
N THR A 151 -45.72 -10.45 -24.75
CA THR A 151 -46.30 -9.54 -25.75
C THR A 151 -46.82 -10.28 -26.97
N THR A 152 -46.15 -11.35 -27.42
CA THR A 152 -46.64 -12.17 -28.54
C THR A 152 -47.89 -12.95 -28.18
N THR A 153 -47.91 -13.64 -27.03
CA THR A 153 -49.11 -14.38 -26.59
C THR A 153 -50.31 -13.46 -26.39
N ASN A 154 -50.11 -12.25 -25.84
CA ASN A 154 -51.20 -11.30 -25.65
C ASN A 154 -51.74 -10.80 -27.00
N LYS A 155 -50.89 -10.62 -28.03
CA LYS A 155 -51.32 -10.22 -29.37
C LYS A 155 -52.16 -11.31 -30.05
N ASP A 156 -51.73 -12.56 -29.95
CA ASP A 156 -52.44 -13.71 -30.56
C ASP A 156 -53.83 -13.91 -29.91
N ASP A 157 -53.95 -13.67 -28.60
CA ASP A 157 -55.23 -13.73 -27.88
C ASP A 157 -56.24 -12.66 -28.37
N TYR A 158 -55.79 -11.43 -28.66
CA TYR A 158 -56.67 -10.37 -29.17
C TYR A 158 -57.13 -10.62 -30.62
N GLU A 159 -56.26 -11.17 -31.47
CA GLU A 159 -56.60 -11.53 -32.86
C GLU A 159 -57.57 -12.72 -32.91
N ALA A 160 -57.40 -13.70 -32.02
CA ALA A 160 -58.34 -14.81 -31.87
C ALA A 160 -59.74 -14.32 -31.43
N GLN A 161 -59.82 -13.41 -30.46
CA GLN A 161 -61.10 -12.87 -29.98
C GLN A 161 -61.83 -12.01 -31.03
N THR A 162 -61.12 -11.23 -31.84
CA THR A 162 -61.75 -10.41 -32.89
C THR A 162 -62.29 -11.25 -34.03
N SER A 163 -61.69 -12.39 -34.36
CA SER A 163 -62.20 -13.28 -35.43
C SER A 163 -63.52 -13.99 -35.09
N ILE A 164 -63.80 -14.22 -33.79
CA ILE A 164 -65.03 -14.89 -33.31
C ILE A 164 -66.23 -13.93 -33.31
N GLN A 165 -66.01 -12.62 -33.24
CA GLN A 165 -67.11 -11.63 -33.11
C GLN A 165 -67.74 -11.20 -34.46
N TYR A 166 -67.20 -11.64 -35.60
CA TYR A 166 -67.68 -11.31 -36.95
C TYR A 166 -68.28 -12.52 -37.72
N HIS A 167 -68.58 -13.63 -37.03
CA HIS A 167 -69.31 -14.79 -37.54
C HIS A 167 -70.60 -15.00 -36.75
#